data_AF-K1UIA8-F1
#
_entry.id   AF-K1UIA8-F1
#
_cell.length_a   1.000
_cell.length_b   1.000
_cell.length_c   1.000
_cell.angle_alpha   90.00
_cell.angle_beta   90.00
_cell.angle_gamma   90.00
#
_symmetry.space_group_name_H-M   'P 1'
#
loop_
_entity.id
_entity.type
_entity.pdbx_description
1 polymer ?
#
loop_
_entity_poly.entity_id
_entity_poly.type
_entity_poly.pdbx_seq_one_letter_code
_entity_poly.pdbx_strand_id
1 'polypeptide(L)'
;MLERKRHTKMKPLFRRLLGGVAIAAALYSCASVGRIEGGPYDETPPRFISGTPTPGALHHNKNKLSIEFDEFIKLDKPNEKIVISPPQVQQPEIKSNGKKVVITLQDTLKPNTTYTFDFGDAIQDNNEGNPLENFFYSFSTGDRLDSMAVAGTVLNAANLEPVKGMLVGLHANLADSAFTKLPFERVGRTDSRGRFSIRGVAPGKYRIYALQDADQNFAYSQP
;
A
#
# COMPACT_ATOMS: atom_id res chain seq x y z
N MET A 1 -49.65 69.02 -63.21
CA MET A 1 -49.59 67.57 -62.97
C MET A 1 -48.18 67.26 -62.47
N LEU A 2 -47.95 67.15 -61.16
CA LEU A 2 -46.63 66.81 -60.61
C LEU A 2 -46.78 65.81 -59.45
N GLU A 3 -46.22 64.64 -59.68
CA GLU A 3 -46.15 63.46 -58.81
C GLU A 3 -45.31 63.72 -57.55
N ARG A 4 -45.81 63.25 -56.39
CA ARG A 4 -45.05 63.13 -55.14
C ARG A 4 -44.48 61.71 -55.02
N LYS A 5 -43.17 61.54 -55.24
CA LYS A 5 -42.43 60.32 -54.86
C LYS A 5 -42.14 60.31 -53.36
N ARG A 6 -42.67 59.31 -52.62
CA ARG A 6 -42.28 59.00 -51.24
C ARG A 6 -40.96 58.20 -51.25
N HIS A 7 -39.93 58.74 -50.62
CA HIS A 7 -38.68 58.03 -50.34
C HIS A 7 -38.78 57.27 -49.00
N THR A 8 -38.76 55.94 -49.06
CA THR A 8 -38.83 55.03 -47.91
C THR A 8 -37.46 54.93 -47.22
N LYS A 9 -37.31 55.54 -46.03
CA LYS A 9 -36.13 55.42 -45.15
C LYS A 9 -36.08 54.03 -44.45
N MET A 10 -35.89 52.94 -45.20
CA MET A 10 -35.85 51.58 -44.61
C MET A 10 -34.44 51.02 -44.32
N LYS A 11 -33.39 51.59 -44.93
CA LYS A 11 -32.02 51.03 -44.87
C LYS A 11 -31.31 51.10 -43.50
N PRO A 12 -31.45 52.14 -42.65
CA PRO A 12 -30.70 52.20 -41.39
C PRO A 12 -31.34 51.35 -40.28
N LEU A 13 -32.65 51.10 -40.35
CA LEU A 13 -33.37 50.29 -39.36
C LEU A 13 -33.03 48.81 -39.51
N PHE A 14 -32.94 48.32 -40.76
CA PHE A 14 -32.59 46.92 -41.07
C PHE A 14 -31.17 46.56 -40.61
N ARG A 15 -30.22 47.50 -40.73
CA ARG A 15 -28.82 47.32 -40.30
C ARG A 15 -28.67 47.29 -38.76
N ARG A 16 -29.50 48.05 -38.04
CA ARG A 16 -29.58 48.01 -36.57
C ARG A 16 -30.26 46.72 -36.08
N LEU A 17 -31.28 46.24 -36.79
CA LEU A 17 -31.93 44.96 -36.50
C LEU A 17 -30.97 43.80 -36.69
N LEU A 18 -30.21 43.78 -37.80
CA LEU A 18 -29.18 42.76 -38.06
C LEU A 18 -28.09 42.75 -36.99
N GLY A 19 -27.65 43.93 -36.55
CA GLY A 19 -26.68 44.06 -35.45
C GLY A 19 -27.22 43.52 -34.12
N GLY A 20 -28.49 43.81 -33.80
CA GLY A 20 -29.15 43.30 -32.60
C GLY A 20 -29.32 41.77 -32.62
N VAL A 21 -29.69 41.20 -33.77
CA VAL A 21 -29.81 39.74 -33.95
C VAL A 21 -28.46 39.04 -33.85
N ALA A 22 -27.39 39.62 -34.38
CA ALA A 22 -26.04 39.05 -34.28
C ALA A 22 -25.53 39.02 -32.83
N ILE A 23 -25.82 40.06 -32.04
CA ILE A 23 -25.47 40.11 -30.61
C ILE A 23 -26.29 39.10 -29.80
N ALA A 24 -27.58 38.96 -30.09
CA ALA A 24 -28.44 37.97 -29.45
C ALA A 24 -27.98 36.53 -29.76
N ALA A 25 -27.52 36.25 -30.99
CA ALA A 25 -26.98 34.95 -31.37
C ALA A 25 -25.64 34.63 -30.69
N ALA A 26 -24.76 35.62 -30.50
CA ALA A 26 -23.49 35.44 -29.78
C ALA A 26 -23.71 35.12 -28.29
N LEU A 27 -24.73 35.69 -27.65
CA LEU A 27 -25.11 35.40 -26.26
C LEU A 27 -25.81 34.05 -26.08
N TYR A 28 -26.28 33.43 -27.18
CA TYR A 28 -26.85 32.08 -27.17
C TYR A 28 -25.80 30.98 -27.39
N SER A 29 -24.54 31.35 -27.64
CA SER A 29 -23.41 30.42 -27.70
C SER A 29 -22.95 30.07 -26.28
N CYS A 30 -23.79 29.34 -25.55
CA CYS A 30 -23.35 28.62 -24.37
C CYS A 30 -22.48 27.45 -24.83
N ALA A 31 -21.17 27.57 -24.72
CA ALA A 31 -20.27 26.43 -24.82
C ALA A 31 -20.69 25.43 -23.72
N SER A 32 -21.24 24.28 -24.10
CA SER A 32 -21.56 23.26 -23.12
C SER A 32 -20.23 22.75 -22.54
N VAL A 33 -20.09 22.85 -21.22
CA VAL A 33 -18.98 22.17 -20.54
C VAL A 33 -19.34 20.69 -20.59
N GLY A 34 -18.87 20.00 -21.63
CA GLY A 34 -18.92 18.55 -21.67
C GLY A 34 -18.26 17.99 -20.41
N ARG A 35 -18.87 16.98 -19.80
CA ARG A 35 -18.16 16.23 -18.76
C ARG A 35 -16.89 15.69 -19.43
N ILE A 36 -15.74 16.01 -18.84
CA ILE A 36 -14.50 15.35 -19.20
C ILE A 36 -14.69 13.91 -18.75
N GLU A 37 -14.95 13.00 -19.67
CA GLU A 37 -14.85 11.58 -19.36
C GLU A 37 -13.39 11.30 -19.03
N GLY A 38 -13.16 10.63 -17.90
CA GLY A 38 -11.83 10.22 -17.51
C GLY A 38 -11.23 9.27 -18.56
N GLY A 39 -9.93 9.00 -18.42
CA GLY A 39 -9.32 7.90 -19.16
C GLY A 39 -9.98 6.55 -18.80
N PRO A 40 -9.61 5.48 -19.52
CA PRO A 40 -9.95 4.12 -19.12
C PRO A 40 -9.58 3.88 -17.64
N TYR A 41 -10.36 3.04 -16.97
CA TYR A 41 -10.08 2.61 -15.60
C TYR A 41 -8.71 1.90 -15.56
N ASP A 42 -7.85 2.27 -14.61
CA ASP A 42 -6.57 1.61 -14.38
C ASP A 42 -6.76 0.41 -13.46
N GLU A 43 -6.29 -0.75 -13.89
CA GLU A 43 -6.35 -2.01 -13.12
C GLU A 43 -4.96 -2.44 -12.65
N THR A 44 -3.92 -1.66 -12.95
CA THR A 44 -2.55 -2.01 -12.62
C THR A 44 -2.16 -1.53 -11.22
N PRO A 45 -1.46 -2.36 -10.43
CA PRO A 45 -0.93 -1.93 -9.14
C PRO A 45 0.38 -1.15 -9.31
N PRO A 46 0.78 -0.37 -8.29
CA PRO A 46 2.03 0.40 -8.32
C PRO A 46 3.24 -0.51 -8.43
N ARG A 47 4.24 -0.10 -9.20
CA ARG A 47 5.45 -0.90 -9.41
C ARG A 47 6.63 -0.32 -8.64
N PHE A 48 7.35 -1.20 -7.95
CA PHE A 48 8.59 -0.87 -7.27
C PHE A 48 9.64 -0.32 -8.26
N ILE A 49 10.25 0.81 -7.90
CA ILE A 49 11.32 1.47 -8.67
C ILE A 49 12.66 1.37 -7.95
N SER A 50 12.73 1.78 -6.69
CA SER A 50 13.96 1.76 -5.92
C SER A 50 13.70 1.81 -4.42
N GLY A 51 14.73 1.56 -3.63
CA GLY A 51 14.63 1.77 -2.20
C GLY A 51 15.97 2.02 -1.53
N THR A 52 15.90 2.63 -0.36
CA THR A 52 17.03 2.87 0.54
C THR A 52 16.70 2.23 1.89
N PRO A 53 17.51 1.27 2.38
CA PRO A 53 18.64 0.65 1.66
C PRO A 53 18.18 -0.09 0.41
N THR A 54 19.06 -0.39 -0.54
CA THR A 54 18.73 -1.23 -1.71
C THR A 54 18.16 -2.59 -1.27
N PRO A 55 17.21 -3.21 -2.00
CA PRO A 55 16.69 -4.53 -1.62
C PRO A 55 17.83 -5.54 -1.47
N GLY A 56 17.83 -6.28 -0.35
CA GLY A 56 18.86 -7.25 -0.03
C GLY A 56 20.21 -6.65 0.40
N ALA A 57 20.29 -5.35 0.69
CA ALA A 57 21.52 -4.73 1.17
C ALA A 57 22.06 -5.39 2.43
N LEU A 58 23.38 -5.46 2.53
CA LEU A 58 24.12 -5.96 3.69
C LEU A 58 24.70 -4.80 4.49
N HIS A 59 25.12 -5.06 5.73
CA HIS A 59 25.73 -4.06 6.63
C HIS A 59 24.89 -2.78 6.79
N HIS A 60 23.57 -2.88 6.67
CA HIS A 60 22.70 -1.73 6.84
C HIS A 60 22.44 -1.48 8.32
N ASN A 61 22.69 -0.26 8.77
CA ASN A 61 22.61 0.13 10.18
C ASN A 61 21.72 1.35 10.44
N LYS A 62 20.93 1.80 9.45
CA LYS A 62 19.98 2.90 9.63
C LYS A 62 18.59 2.33 9.93
N ASN A 63 17.87 2.98 10.83
CA ASN A 63 16.53 2.57 11.23
C ASN A 63 15.42 3.12 10.31
N LYS A 64 15.78 3.86 9.27
CA LYS A 64 14.84 4.48 8.33
C LYS A 64 14.98 3.88 6.94
N LEU A 65 13.85 3.47 6.39
CA LEU A 65 13.71 2.93 5.06
C LEU A 65 12.84 3.84 4.20
N SER A 66 13.14 3.89 2.90
CA SER A 66 12.29 4.53 1.91
C SER A 66 12.20 3.64 0.67
N ILE A 67 10.98 3.33 0.25
CA ILE A 67 10.67 2.48 -0.91
C ILE A 67 9.88 3.35 -1.89
N GLU A 68 10.32 3.44 -3.13
CA GLU A 68 9.79 4.31 -4.18
C GLU A 68 9.11 3.50 -5.27
N PHE A 69 7.98 4.03 -5.76
CA PHE A 69 7.12 3.45 -6.78
C PHE A 69 7.00 4.40 -7.99
N ASP A 70 6.49 3.91 -9.12
CA ASP A 70 6.31 4.73 -10.33
C ASP A 70 5.09 5.66 -10.28
N GLU A 71 4.17 5.44 -9.33
CA GLU A 71 2.96 6.25 -9.17
C GLU A 71 2.69 6.63 -7.70
N PHE A 72 1.65 7.44 -7.49
CA PHE A 72 1.24 7.85 -6.15
C PHE A 72 0.58 6.68 -5.43
N ILE A 73 0.97 6.44 -4.18
CA ILE A 73 0.48 5.32 -3.39
C ILE A 73 -0.26 5.80 -2.15
N LYS A 74 -1.16 4.95 -1.66
CA LYS A 74 -1.75 5.02 -0.32
C LYS A 74 -1.48 3.74 0.44
N LEU A 75 -1.52 3.83 1.76
CA LEU A 75 -1.36 2.69 2.66
C LEU A 75 -2.70 2.34 3.31
N ASP A 76 -3.19 1.13 3.08
CA ASP A 76 -4.36 0.59 3.78
C ASP A 76 -3.91 -0.11 5.06
N LYS A 77 -4.37 0.40 6.21
CA LYS A 77 -4.13 -0.14 7.56
C LYS A 77 -2.71 -0.68 7.77
N PRO A 78 -1.66 0.14 7.58
CA PRO A 78 -0.27 -0.33 7.57
C PRO A 78 0.14 -1.04 8.88
N ASN A 79 -0.34 -0.57 10.03
CA ASN A 79 -0.02 -1.17 11.33
C ASN A 79 -0.67 -2.55 11.55
N GLU A 80 -1.71 -2.89 10.78
CA GLU A 80 -2.39 -4.20 10.85
C GLU A 80 -1.84 -5.17 9.80
N LYS A 81 -1.61 -4.66 8.58
CA LYS A 81 -1.30 -5.47 7.40
C LYS A 81 0.19 -5.67 7.16
N ILE A 82 1.04 -4.71 7.51
CA ILE A 82 2.48 -4.82 7.29
C ILE A 82 3.11 -5.59 8.44
N VAL A 83 3.76 -6.70 8.10
CA VAL A 83 4.47 -7.55 9.08
C VAL A 83 5.96 -7.27 8.97
N ILE A 84 6.55 -6.88 10.11
CA ILE A 84 7.99 -6.65 10.22
C ILE A 84 8.60 -7.80 11.03
N SER A 85 9.63 -8.42 10.47
CA SER A 85 10.36 -9.52 11.09
C SER A 85 11.86 -9.22 11.12
N PRO A 86 12.57 -9.37 12.26
CA PRO A 86 12.08 -9.80 13.57
C PRO A 86 10.97 -8.89 14.13
N PRO A 87 10.13 -9.37 15.05
CA PRO A 87 9.12 -8.52 15.69
C PRO A 87 9.74 -7.31 16.38
N GLN A 88 9.04 -6.18 16.33
CA GLN A 88 9.44 -4.92 16.96
C GLN A 88 8.73 -4.78 18.31
N VAL A 89 9.45 -4.34 19.33
CA VAL A 89 8.91 -4.04 20.67
C VAL A 89 8.16 -2.70 20.62
N GLN A 90 8.75 -1.70 19.98
CA GLN A 90 8.09 -0.42 19.76
C GLN A 90 7.46 -0.38 18.37
N GLN A 91 6.22 0.14 18.30
CA GLN A 91 5.53 0.28 17.02
C GLN A 91 6.32 1.20 16.08
N PRO A 92 6.64 0.75 14.86
CA PRO A 92 7.33 1.56 13.88
C PRO A 92 6.39 2.62 13.32
N GLU A 93 6.98 3.70 12.80
CA GLU A 93 6.24 4.71 12.07
C GLU A 93 6.22 4.34 10.58
N ILE A 94 5.05 4.10 10.00
CA ILE A 94 4.88 3.74 8.59
C ILE A 94 3.97 4.77 7.93
N LYS A 95 4.49 5.47 6.91
CA LYS A 95 3.77 6.55 6.22
C LYS A 95 3.97 6.48 4.72
N SER A 96 2.96 6.92 3.97
CA SER A 96 3.12 7.26 2.55
C SER A 96 3.56 8.73 2.42
N ASN A 97 4.42 9.00 1.45
CA ASN A 97 4.83 10.34 1.04
C ASN A 97 4.91 10.40 -0.49
N GLY A 98 3.80 10.78 -1.11
CA GLY A 98 3.67 10.78 -2.57
C GLY A 98 3.82 9.37 -3.15
N LYS A 99 4.92 9.15 -3.88
CA LYS A 99 5.27 7.85 -4.49
C LYS A 99 6.11 6.94 -3.59
N LYS A 100 6.23 7.28 -2.30
CA LYS A 100 7.15 6.60 -1.38
C LYS A 100 6.43 6.02 -0.18
N VAL A 101 6.82 4.83 0.22
CA VAL A 101 6.61 4.32 1.58
C VAL A 101 7.84 4.62 2.41
N VAL A 102 7.65 5.25 3.56
CA VAL A 102 8.70 5.58 4.52
C VAL A 102 8.42 4.84 5.82
N ILE A 103 9.39 4.04 6.27
CA ILE A 103 9.31 3.26 7.50
C ILE A 103 10.43 3.69 8.43
N THR A 104 10.10 4.05 9.66
CA THR A 104 11.07 4.35 10.72
C THR A 104 10.89 3.35 11.85
N LEU A 105 11.87 2.47 12.03
CA LEU A 105 11.96 1.57 13.17
C LEU A 105 12.40 2.36 14.41
N GLN A 106 11.70 2.17 15.52
CA GLN A 106 12.00 2.86 16.79
C GLN A 106 12.99 2.06 17.64
N ASP A 107 13.06 0.75 17.43
CA ASP A 107 14.00 -0.12 18.12
C ASP A 107 15.40 -0.02 17.53
N THR A 108 16.40 -0.37 18.36
CA THR A 108 17.76 -0.57 17.88
C THR A 108 17.82 -1.83 17.03
N LEU A 109 18.47 -1.74 15.87
CA LEU A 109 18.64 -2.88 14.98
C LEU A 109 19.51 -3.96 15.64
N LYS A 110 19.04 -5.22 15.62
CA LYS A 110 19.79 -6.37 16.09
C LYS A 110 20.98 -6.61 15.14
N PRO A 111 22.20 -6.88 15.66
CA PRO A 111 23.36 -7.17 14.81
C PRO A 111 23.17 -8.51 14.08
N ASN A 112 23.84 -8.68 12.95
CA ASN A 112 23.86 -9.92 12.16
C ASN A 112 22.47 -10.52 11.88
N THR A 113 21.49 -9.66 11.58
CA THR A 113 20.09 -10.04 11.47
C THR A 113 19.51 -9.59 10.14
N THR A 114 18.83 -10.52 9.46
CA THR A 114 17.99 -10.23 8.30
C THR A 114 16.65 -9.64 8.76
N TYR A 115 16.34 -8.44 8.29
CA TYR A 115 15.05 -7.79 8.47
C TYR A 115 14.21 -7.99 7.22
N THR A 116 12.94 -8.32 7.40
CA THR A 116 11.95 -8.48 6.34
C THR A 116 10.70 -7.66 6.65
N PHE A 117 10.13 -7.06 5.61
CA PHE A 117 8.91 -6.27 5.64
C PHE A 117 7.97 -6.90 4.62
N ASP A 118 6.95 -7.62 5.09
CA ASP A 118 5.92 -8.17 4.22
C ASP A 118 4.72 -7.21 4.23
N PHE A 119 4.34 -6.71 3.05
CA PHE A 119 3.31 -5.68 2.93
C PHE A 119 1.92 -6.27 2.74
N GLY A 120 1.79 -7.58 2.50
CA GLY A 120 0.50 -8.18 2.17
C GLY A 120 -0.16 -7.48 0.98
N ASP A 121 -1.29 -6.83 1.22
CA ASP A 121 -2.08 -6.01 0.31
C ASP A 121 -2.18 -4.52 0.77
N ALA A 122 -1.23 -4.06 1.60
CA ALA A 122 -1.27 -2.75 2.25
C ALA A 122 -0.92 -1.59 1.31
N ILE A 123 -0.12 -1.82 0.28
CA ILE A 123 0.25 -0.80 -0.70
C ILE A 123 -0.79 -0.82 -1.81
N GLN A 124 -1.40 0.33 -2.08
CA GLN A 124 -2.37 0.50 -3.17
C GLN A 124 -1.99 1.73 -3.97
N ASP A 125 -2.36 1.77 -5.25
CA ASP A 125 -2.36 3.04 -5.96
C ASP A 125 -3.35 4.02 -5.31
N ASN A 126 -3.11 5.30 -5.52
CA ASN A 126 -3.90 6.34 -4.89
C ASN A 126 -5.31 6.48 -5.49
N ASN A 127 -5.48 6.22 -6.78
CA ASN A 127 -6.63 6.60 -7.59
C ASN A 127 -7.73 5.51 -7.61
N GLU A 128 -7.41 4.32 -8.10
CA GLU A 128 -8.30 3.17 -8.28
C GLU A 128 -8.22 2.18 -7.10
N GLY A 129 -7.13 2.16 -6.34
CA GLY A 129 -6.96 1.34 -5.15
C GLY A 129 -6.57 -0.12 -5.41
N ASN A 130 -5.97 -0.40 -6.57
CA ASN A 130 -5.34 -1.65 -6.96
C ASN A 130 -4.21 -2.01 -5.96
N PRO A 131 -4.36 -3.12 -5.20
CA PRO A 131 -3.36 -3.52 -4.23
C PRO A 131 -2.15 -4.18 -4.90
N LEU A 132 -0.95 -3.79 -4.45
CA LEU A 132 0.28 -4.50 -4.76
C LEU A 132 0.43 -5.70 -3.81
N GLU A 133 -0.09 -6.85 -4.23
CA GLU A 133 -0.02 -8.09 -3.44
C GLU A 133 1.39 -8.72 -3.43
N ASN A 134 1.70 -9.45 -2.35
CA ASN A 134 2.91 -10.27 -2.20
C ASN A 134 4.25 -9.50 -2.30
N PHE A 135 4.21 -8.17 -2.20
CA PHE A 135 5.41 -7.36 -2.16
C PHE A 135 6.08 -7.47 -0.79
N PHE A 136 7.38 -7.75 -0.81
CA PHE A 136 8.20 -7.80 0.39
C PHE A 136 9.51 -7.06 0.18
N TYR A 137 10.09 -6.60 1.28
CA TYR A 137 11.37 -5.92 1.31
C TYR A 137 12.28 -6.57 2.33
N SER A 138 13.58 -6.62 2.08
CA SER A 138 14.53 -7.12 3.06
C SER A 138 15.89 -6.45 3.00
N PHE A 139 16.60 -6.48 4.12
CA PHE A 139 18.00 -6.10 4.24
C PHE A 139 18.64 -6.89 5.39
N SER A 140 19.96 -6.83 5.53
CA SER A 140 20.69 -7.39 6.67
C SER A 140 21.57 -6.36 7.34
N THR A 141 21.66 -6.44 8.67
CA THR A 141 22.65 -5.72 9.47
C THR A 141 24.01 -6.42 9.48
N GLY A 142 24.06 -7.67 9.02
CA GLY A 142 25.27 -8.50 8.95
C GLY A 142 25.85 -8.62 7.54
N ASP A 143 26.68 -9.65 7.38
CA ASP A 143 27.40 -10.03 6.16
C ASP A 143 26.62 -10.97 5.23
N ARG A 144 25.43 -11.40 5.65
CA ARG A 144 24.61 -12.35 4.90
C ARG A 144 23.14 -11.95 4.93
N LEU A 145 22.42 -12.34 3.89
CA LEU A 145 20.97 -12.30 3.84
C LEU A 145 20.45 -13.72 3.97
N ASP A 146 19.64 -13.98 4.99
CA ASP A 146 18.90 -15.21 5.10
C ASP A 146 17.77 -15.19 4.04
N SER A 147 17.63 -16.26 3.26
CA SER A 147 16.75 -16.26 2.07
C SER A 147 15.64 -17.31 2.09
N MET A 148 15.64 -18.23 3.05
CA MET A 148 14.61 -19.27 3.10
C MET A 148 13.27 -18.68 3.54
N ALA A 149 12.18 -19.40 3.22
CA ALA A 149 10.85 -19.04 3.65
C ALA A 149 10.11 -20.27 4.19
N VAL A 150 9.23 -20.03 5.16
CA VAL A 150 8.26 -21.02 5.66
C VAL A 150 6.87 -20.48 5.36
N ALA A 151 6.06 -21.26 4.65
CA ALA A 151 4.71 -20.86 4.26
C ALA A 151 3.72 -22.00 4.49
N GLY A 152 2.45 -21.66 4.64
CA GLY A 152 1.39 -22.63 4.88
C GLY A 152 0.03 -21.97 5.04
N THR A 153 -0.94 -22.76 5.51
CA THR A 153 -2.31 -22.31 5.76
C THR A 153 -2.72 -22.66 7.19
N VAL A 154 -3.29 -21.72 7.91
CA VAL A 154 -3.91 -21.95 9.22
C VAL A 154 -5.41 -22.15 9.03
N LEU A 155 -5.89 -23.30 9.49
CA LEU A 155 -7.31 -23.67 9.49
C LEU A 155 -7.80 -23.82 10.92
N ASN A 156 -9.04 -23.45 11.17
CA ASN A 156 -9.71 -23.71 12.44
C ASN A 156 -9.96 -25.22 12.56
N ALA A 157 -9.52 -25.83 13.66
CA ALA A 157 -9.61 -27.27 13.85
C ALA A 157 -11.05 -27.82 13.93
N ALA A 158 -12.02 -27.00 14.35
CA ALA A 158 -13.40 -27.43 14.52
C ALA A 158 -14.19 -27.49 13.21
N ASN A 159 -13.93 -26.58 12.28
CA ASN A 159 -14.72 -26.44 11.04
C ASN A 159 -13.88 -26.42 9.75
N LEU A 160 -12.54 -26.49 9.86
CA LEU A 160 -11.58 -26.46 8.76
C LEU A 160 -11.61 -25.17 7.92
N GLU A 161 -12.23 -24.10 8.43
CA GLU A 161 -12.25 -22.81 7.75
C GLU A 161 -10.92 -22.06 7.91
N PRO A 162 -10.49 -21.28 6.91
CA PRO A 162 -9.28 -20.49 7.02
C PRO A 162 -9.39 -19.40 8.09
N VAL A 163 -8.31 -19.23 8.88
CA VAL A 163 -8.28 -18.22 9.95
C VAL A 163 -7.48 -17.01 9.50
N LYS A 164 -8.15 -15.87 9.34
CA LYS A 164 -7.54 -14.59 8.96
C LYS A 164 -6.88 -13.88 10.14
N GLY A 165 -5.75 -13.22 9.89
CA GLY A 165 -5.11 -12.31 10.85
C GLY A 165 -4.37 -12.99 12.00
N MET A 166 -4.21 -14.31 11.96
CA MET A 166 -3.48 -15.09 12.96
C MET A 166 -1.98 -14.78 12.86
N LEU A 167 -1.32 -14.53 13.99
CA LEU A 167 0.13 -14.38 14.04
C LEU A 167 0.75 -15.77 13.97
N VAL A 168 1.65 -15.99 13.02
CA VAL A 168 2.40 -17.25 12.90
C VAL A 168 3.87 -16.95 13.12
N GLY A 169 4.52 -17.70 13.99
CA GLY A 169 5.90 -17.41 14.37
C GLY A 169 6.79 -18.64 14.55
N LEU A 170 8.08 -18.39 14.44
CA LEU A 170 9.14 -19.39 14.56
C LEU A 170 9.98 -19.18 15.82
N HIS A 171 10.30 -20.29 16.49
CA HIS A 171 11.30 -20.35 17.57
C HIS A 171 12.41 -21.31 17.21
N ALA A 172 13.67 -20.89 17.30
CA ALA A 172 14.81 -21.80 17.27
C ALA A 172 14.94 -22.59 18.59
N ASN A 173 14.42 -22.04 19.69
CA ASN A 173 14.33 -22.76 20.95
C ASN A 173 13.33 -23.93 20.83
N LEU A 174 13.84 -25.15 20.99
CA LEU A 174 13.08 -26.40 20.92
C LEU A 174 12.53 -26.86 22.28
N ALA A 175 12.33 -25.95 23.24
CA ALA A 175 11.45 -26.18 24.39
C ALA A 175 9.99 -25.99 23.97
N ASP A 176 9.11 -26.91 24.37
CA ASP A 176 7.67 -26.86 24.05
C ASP A 176 6.98 -25.61 24.61
N SER A 177 7.48 -25.10 25.73
CA SER A 177 7.06 -23.88 26.42
C SER A 177 7.73 -22.60 25.92
N ALA A 178 8.52 -22.62 24.83
CA ALA A 178 9.22 -21.43 24.35
C ALA A 178 8.25 -20.28 24.02
N PHE A 179 7.14 -20.59 23.35
CA PHE A 179 6.14 -19.61 22.89
C PHE A 179 5.37 -18.91 24.02
N THR A 180 5.39 -19.44 25.25
CA THR A 180 4.74 -18.82 26.41
C THR A 180 5.69 -17.92 27.20
N LYS A 181 6.99 -17.94 26.90
CA LYS A 181 8.02 -17.22 27.67
C LYS A 181 8.87 -16.27 26.84
N LEU A 182 8.98 -16.52 25.54
CA LEU A 182 9.84 -15.78 24.63
C LEU A 182 9.00 -15.27 23.46
N PRO A 183 9.27 -14.06 22.94
CA PRO A 183 8.68 -13.60 21.70
C PRO A 183 9.24 -14.41 20.53
N PHE A 184 8.45 -14.54 19.46
CA PHE A 184 8.91 -15.18 18.23
C PHE A 184 10.16 -14.52 17.66
N GLU A 185 11.05 -15.33 17.08
CA GLU A 185 12.24 -14.81 16.40
C GLU A 185 11.88 -14.26 15.02
N ARG A 186 10.97 -14.96 14.34
CA ARG A 186 10.42 -14.58 13.04
C ARG A 186 8.91 -14.75 13.03
N VAL A 187 8.23 -13.89 12.30
CA VAL A 187 6.77 -13.83 12.26
C VAL A 187 6.24 -13.57 10.86
N GLY A 188 5.03 -14.03 10.64
CA GLY A 188 4.15 -13.76 9.51
C GLY A 188 2.73 -13.61 10.03
N ARG A 189 1.81 -13.20 9.17
CA ARG A 189 0.38 -13.09 9.49
C ARG A 189 -0.45 -13.76 8.40
N THR A 190 -1.57 -14.35 8.78
CA THR A 190 -2.44 -15.02 7.81
C THR A 190 -3.31 -14.03 7.04
N ASP A 191 -3.45 -14.25 5.73
CA ASP A 191 -4.35 -13.52 4.85
C ASP A 191 -5.82 -13.95 5.02
N SER A 192 -6.73 -13.40 4.21
CA SER A 192 -8.16 -13.76 4.23
C SER A 192 -8.45 -15.21 3.88
N ARG A 193 -7.49 -15.93 3.28
CA ARG A 193 -7.56 -17.35 2.94
C ARG A 193 -6.74 -18.19 3.92
N GLY A 194 -6.37 -17.64 5.07
CA GLY A 194 -5.58 -18.32 6.11
C GLY A 194 -4.13 -18.59 5.74
N ARG A 195 -3.64 -18.09 4.60
CA ARG A 195 -2.27 -18.36 4.12
C ARG A 195 -1.30 -17.42 4.80
N PHE A 196 -0.12 -17.93 5.18
CA PHE A 196 0.96 -17.12 5.72
C PHE A 196 2.29 -17.41 5.00
N SER A 197 3.21 -16.46 5.09
CA SER A 197 4.59 -16.61 4.66
C SER A 197 5.51 -15.91 5.67
N ILE A 198 6.53 -16.62 6.13
CA ILE A 198 7.60 -16.11 7.00
C ILE A 198 8.88 -16.17 6.19
N ARG A 199 9.42 -15.01 5.81
CA ARG A 199 10.58 -14.88 4.91
C ARG A 199 11.86 -14.60 5.67
N GLY A 200 12.96 -14.82 4.96
CA GLY A 200 14.32 -14.55 5.41
C GLY A 200 14.77 -15.48 6.51
N VAL A 201 14.28 -16.71 6.61
CA VAL A 201 14.60 -17.64 7.69
C VAL A 201 16.02 -18.18 7.48
N ALA A 202 16.83 -18.18 8.54
CA ALA A 202 18.16 -18.77 8.51
C ALA A 202 18.07 -20.31 8.48
N PRO A 203 19.02 -21.04 7.85
CA PRO A 203 19.08 -22.49 7.93
C PRO A 203 19.09 -23.00 9.38
N GLY A 204 18.16 -23.89 9.73
CA GLY A 204 18.05 -24.36 11.11
C GLY A 204 16.83 -25.22 11.38
N LYS A 205 16.68 -25.63 12.65
CA LYS A 205 15.49 -26.31 13.16
C LYS A 205 14.67 -25.30 13.94
N TYR A 206 13.37 -25.25 13.65
CA TYR A 206 12.45 -24.33 14.29
C TYR A 206 11.19 -25.06 14.74
N ARG A 207 10.55 -24.55 15.77
CA ARG A 207 9.13 -24.81 16.06
C ARG A 207 8.29 -23.69 15.50
N ILE A 208 7.14 -24.04 14.96
CA ILE A 208 6.15 -23.11 14.43
C ILE A 208 4.91 -23.12 15.31
N TYR A 209 4.39 -21.93 15.59
CA TYR A 209 3.17 -21.74 16.36
C TYR A 209 2.30 -20.69 15.68
N ALA A 210 0.99 -20.83 15.82
CA ALA A 210 0.00 -19.84 15.39
C ALA A 210 -0.76 -19.37 16.63
N LEU A 211 -0.71 -18.07 16.91
CA LEU A 211 -1.28 -17.46 18.12
C LEU A 211 -2.21 -16.31 17.74
N GLN A 212 -3.36 -16.26 18.42
CA GLN A 212 -4.21 -15.08 18.37
C GLN A 212 -3.61 -14.06 19.34
N ASP A 213 -2.64 -13.31 18.84
CA ASP A 213 -1.92 -12.31 19.61
C ASP A 213 -2.78 -11.04 19.77
N ALA A 214 -3.55 -11.00 20.87
CA ALA A 214 -4.46 -9.89 21.14
C ALA A 214 -3.79 -8.70 21.85
N ASP A 215 -2.62 -8.88 22.47
CA ASP A 215 -1.83 -7.81 23.11
C ASP A 215 -0.59 -7.37 22.30
N GLN A 216 -0.38 -7.95 21.12
CA GLN A 216 0.66 -7.59 20.16
C GLN A 216 2.09 -7.71 20.70
N ASN A 217 2.31 -8.65 21.62
CA ASN A 217 3.61 -8.86 22.25
C ASN A 217 4.43 -9.98 21.58
N PHE A 218 3.86 -10.63 20.55
CA PHE A 218 4.46 -11.72 19.79
C PHE A 218 4.79 -12.98 20.61
N ALA A 219 4.11 -13.18 21.74
CA ALA A 219 4.18 -14.32 22.63
C ALA A 219 2.76 -14.71 23.10
N TYR A 220 2.61 -15.89 23.72
CA TYR A 220 1.36 -16.28 24.36
C TYR A 220 1.37 -15.83 25.82
N SER A 221 0.79 -14.66 26.10
CA SER A 221 0.66 -14.06 27.44
C SER A 221 -0.73 -14.16 28.05
N GLN A 222 -1.73 -14.62 27.29
CA GLN A 222 -3.14 -14.58 27.67
C GLN A 222 -3.68 -15.99 27.93
N PRO A 223 -4.28 -16.27 29.11
CA PRO A 223 -4.85 -17.59 29.44
C PRO A 223 -6.15 -17.89 28.68
#